data_AF-A0A8X6TJC3-F1
#
_entry.id   AF-A0A8X6TJC3-F1
#
_cell.length_a   1.000
_cell.length_b   1.000
_cell.length_c   1.000
_cell.angle_alpha   90.00
_cell.angle_beta   90.00
_cell.angle_gamma   90.00
#
_symmetry.space_group_name_H-M   'P 1'
#
loop_
_entity.id
_entity.type
_entity.pdbx_description
1 polymer ?
#
loop_
_entity_poly.entity_id
_entity_poly.type
_entity_poly.pdbx_seq_one_letter_code
_entity_poly.pdbx_strand_id
1 'polypeptide(L)'
;MPTDSPSPVLIPENYLIDASGSQRTAKSPNKEKQYEDSSDHLPYDLGYLPEDIKQMAERELSETSERKEAALKKFRKLIAGEKNFYVRTDDLCLLAYLRGKKYDVERAFKSMKNTYKLRMKKRFYDAEDNSIVHDVFRQNWIGFLPYRAKNGSVILVIKNCFPGRYKGVHVIGMPKFFAYAWNMCYPFILSYKMQKRIFIHGENLKNLHKYISPSILPQEFNGELGPFDNSTWHNNILKKNEWCLEQRLYGYQKSQ
;
A
#
# COMPACT_ATOMS: atom_id res chain seq x y z
N MET A 1 20.82 8.07 -26.17
CA MET A 1 19.73 7.19 -26.64
C MET A 1 18.42 7.85 -26.22
N PRO A 2 17.60 8.36 -27.15
CA PRO A 2 16.39 9.10 -26.81
C PRO A 2 15.17 8.18 -26.63
N THR A 3 14.26 8.55 -25.72
CA THR A 3 12.90 8.00 -25.68
C THR A 3 11.91 9.11 -25.32
N ASP A 4 11.19 9.59 -26.33
CA ASP A 4 10.22 10.67 -26.21
C ASP A 4 9.03 10.31 -25.32
N SER A 5 8.50 11.31 -24.60
CA SER A 5 7.26 11.19 -23.84
C SER A 5 6.10 11.84 -24.63
N PRO A 6 5.13 11.07 -25.15
CA PRO A 6 4.03 11.64 -25.92
C PRO A 6 2.90 12.19 -25.03
N SER A 7 2.47 13.41 -25.33
CA SER A 7 1.38 14.14 -24.67
C SER A 7 0.00 13.50 -24.91
N PRO A 8 -0.96 13.57 -23.97
CA PRO A 8 -2.33 13.13 -24.20
C PRO A 8 -3.26 14.28 -24.60
N VAL A 9 -4.06 14.06 -25.65
CA VAL A 9 -5.12 14.96 -26.10
C VAL A 9 -6.51 14.44 -25.69
N LEU A 10 -7.37 15.40 -25.41
CA LEU A 10 -8.79 15.39 -25.04
C LEU A 10 -9.70 14.34 -25.72
N ILE A 11 -10.82 13.98 -25.06
CA ILE A 11 -11.90 13.15 -25.63
C ILE A 11 -13.30 13.81 -25.40
N PRO A 12 -14.28 13.70 -26.33
CA PRO A 12 -15.47 14.58 -26.40
C PRO A 12 -16.76 14.04 -25.74
N GLU A 13 -17.78 14.87 -25.62
CA GLU A 13 -18.81 14.96 -24.54
C GLU A 13 -19.77 13.78 -24.27
N ASN A 14 -19.75 12.69 -25.03
CA ASN A 14 -20.96 11.93 -25.32
C ASN A 14 -21.09 10.50 -24.73
N TYR A 15 -20.72 10.23 -23.46
CA TYR A 15 -20.95 8.90 -22.83
C TYR A 15 -21.27 8.91 -21.31
N LEU A 16 -22.57 8.76 -20.98
CA LEU A 16 -23.19 8.32 -19.71
C LEU A 16 -24.01 7.05 -20.08
N ILE A 17 -24.18 5.95 -19.30
CA ILE A 17 -24.98 5.64 -18.07
C ILE A 17 -24.70 4.10 -17.82
N ASP A 18 -24.30 3.58 -16.64
CA ASP A 18 -25.09 2.89 -15.56
C ASP A 18 -25.75 1.51 -15.95
N ALA A 19 -26.09 0.52 -15.08
CA ALA A 19 -25.66 0.08 -13.73
C ALA A 19 -26.24 -1.35 -13.36
N SER A 20 -26.05 -1.79 -12.09
CA SER A 20 -26.51 -3.07 -11.45
C SER A 20 -25.76 -4.37 -11.84
N GLY A 21 -25.66 -5.43 -11.01
CA GLY A 21 -25.92 -5.61 -9.57
C GLY A 21 -25.90 -7.11 -9.16
N SER A 22 -25.00 -7.56 -8.25
CA SER A 22 -25.06 -8.94 -7.69
C SER A 22 -24.19 -9.15 -6.42
N GLN A 23 -24.60 -10.09 -5.55
CA GLN A 23 -24.04 -10.41 -4.23
C GLN A 23 -22.93 -11.49 -4.29
N ARG A 24 -22.13 -11.65 -3.21
CA ARG A 24 -21.13 -12.74 -3.08
C ARG A 24 -21.02 -13.28 -1.64
N THR A 25 -20.88 -14.60 -1.53
CA THR A 25 -20.76 -15.37 -0.28
C THR A 25 -19.36 -15.29 0.35
N ALA A 26 -19.27 -15.58 1.66
CA ALA A 26 -18.04 -15.52 2.44
C ALA A 26 -17.16 -16.78 2.32
N LYS A 27 -15.84 -16.63 2.48
CA LYS A 27 -14.89 -17.75 2.63
C LYS A 27 -14.33 -17.83 4.06
N SER A 28 -14.04 -19.06 4.48
CA SER A 28 -13.54 -19.46 5.82
C SER A 28 -12.27 -18.71 6.29
N PRO A 29 -12.01 -18.66 7.61
CA PRO A 29 -10.78 -18.06 8.15
C PRO A 29 -9.52 -18.84 7.73
N ASN A 30 -8.42 -18.12 7.51
CA ASN A 30 -7.10 -18.72 7.29
C ASN A 30 -6.59 -19.36 8.59
N LYS A 31 -5.97 -20.54 8.49
CA LYS A 31 -5.25 -21.19 9.59
C LYS A 31 -4.10 -20.29 10.09
N GLU A 32 -3.88 -20.33 11.40
CA GLU A 32 -2.72 -19.73 12.04
C GLU A 32 -1.43 -20.44 11.56
N LYS A 33 -0.37 -19.68 11.36
CA LYS A 33 0.97 -20.19 11.07
C LYS A 33 1.89 -19.81 12.22
N GLN A 34 2.59 -20.79 12.77
CA GLN A 34 3.74 -20.58 13.64
C GLN A 34 5.00 -20.46 12.75
N TYR A 35 6.01 -19.75 13.23
CA TYR A 35 7.25 -19.47 12.49
C TYR A 35 8.45 -19.61 13.44
N GLU A 36 9.50 -20.28 12.98
CA GLU A 36 10.82 -20.38 13.63
C GLU A 36 11.81 -19.39 12.99
N ASP A 37 13.02 -19.24 13.54
CA ASP A 37 14.00 -18.22 13.19
C ASP A 37 15.45 -18.75 13.15
N SER A 38 16.42 -18.06 12.52
CA SER A 38 16.42 -16.65 12.08
C SER A 38 16.78 -16.47 10.58
N SER A 39 17.91 -15.79 10.31
CA SER A 39 18.67 -15.46 9.08
C SER A 39 17.98 -15.12 7.74
N ASP A 40 16.74 -15.52 7.48
CA ASP A 40 16.01 -15.22 6.23
C ASP A 40 15.23 -13.89 6.31
N HIS A 41 15.96 -12.78 6.18
CA HIS A 41 15.38 -11.43 6.21
C HIS A 41 15.65 -10.68 4.91
N LEU A 42 14.62 -10.55 4.07
CA LEU A 42 14.70 -9.79 2.83
C LEU A 42 14.90 -8.30 3.14
N PRO A 43 15.85 -7.60 2.48
CA PRO A 43 16.06 -6.16 2.67
C PRO A 43 14.82 -5.36 2.23
N TYR A 44 14.68 -4.13 2.73
CA TYR A 44 13.62 -3.24 2.29
C TYR A 44 13.68 -3.05 0.77
N ASP A 45 14.84 -2.62 0.24
CA ASP A 45 14.97 -2.40 -1.20
C ASP A 45 15.36 -3.71 -1.88
N LEU A 46 14.39 -4.30 -2.57
CA LEU A 46 14.56 -5.51 -3.34
C LEU A 46 14.81 -5.10 -4.80
N GLY A 47 16.09 -4.91 -5.14
CA GLY A 47 16.53 -4.64 -6.52
C GLY A 47 16.27 -5.79 -7.51
N TYR A 48 15.73 -6.91 -7.03
CA TYR A 48 15.31 -8.08 -7.77
C TYR A 48 14.00 -8.63 -7.19
N LEU A 49 13.29 -9.49 -7.92
CA LEU A 49 12.10 -10.17 -7.40
C LEU A 49 12.45 -11.62 -7.01
N PRO A 50 12.38 -12.00 -5.71
CA PRO A 50 12.66 -13.36 -5.27
C PRO A 50 11.73 -14.41 -5.92
N GLU A 51 12.24 -15.61 -6.13
CA GLU A 51 11.56 -16.65 -6.93
C GLU A 51 10.34 -17.25 -6.22
N ASP A 52 10.40 -17.41 -4.90
CA ASP A 52 9.27 -17.79 -4.05
C ASP A 52 8.11 -16.77 -4.15
N ILE A 53 8.43 -15.48 -4.23
CA ILE A 53 7.46 -14.39 -4.42
C ILE A 53 6.86 -14.41 -5.83
N LYS A 54 7.64 -14.76 -6.88
CA LYS A 54 7.09 -14.99 -8.24
C LYS A 54 6.12 -16.16 -8.24
N GLN A 55 6.52 -17.31 -7.70
CA GLN A 55 5.66 -18.49 -7.59
C GLN A 55 4.42 -18.25 -6.73
N MET A 56 4.49 -17.36 -5.72
CA MET A 56 3.32 -16.92 -4.95
C MET A 56 2.39 -16.03 -5.80
N ALA A 57 2.92 -15.09 -6.58
CA ALA A 57 2.13 -14.27 -7.50
C ALA A 57 1.46 -15.14 -8.59
N GLU A 58 2.17 -16.11 -9.15
CA GLU A 58 1.60 -17.08 -10.08
C GLU A 58 0.47 -17.91 -9.41
N ARG A 59 0.72 -18.53 -8.25
CA ARG A 59 -0.31 -19.33 -7.57
C ARG A 59 -1.53 -18.53 -7.08
N GLU A 60 -1.35 -17.32 -6.54
CA GLU A 60 -2.45 -16.53 -5.94
C GLU A 60 -3.21 -15.63 -6.93
N LEU A 61 -2.53 -15.22 -8.01
CA LEU A 61 -3.02 -14.24 -8.99
C LEU A 61 -3.09 -14.78 -10.41
N SER A 62 -2.45 -15.92 -10.71
CA SER A 62 -2.19 -16.47 -12.05
C SER A 62 -1.50 -15.44 -12.96
N GLU A 63 -0.46 -14.83 -12.41
CA GLU A 63 0.41 -13.84 -13.06
C GLU A 63 1.47 -14.53 -13.94
N THR A 64 1.10 -14.90 -15.17
CA THR A 64 2.04 -15.33 -16.23
C THR A 64 2.53 -14.13 -17.05
N SER A 65 3.61 -14.29 -17.81
CA SER A 65 4.16 -13.23 -18.68
C SER A 65 3.15 -12.72 -19.71
N GLU A 66 2.42 -13.62 -20.35
CA GLU A 66 1.44 -13.34 -21.40
C GLU A 66 0.23 -12.61 -20.81
N ARG A 67 -0.26 -13.07 -19.66
CA ARG A 67 -1.36 -12.42 -18.95
C ARG A 67 -0.96 -11.04 -18.44
N LYS A 68 0.29 -10.89 -17.98
CA LYS A 68 0.85 -9.62 -17.53
C LYS A 68 0.85 -8.61 -18.68
N GLU A 69 1.38 -8.97 -19.84
CA GLU A 69 1.41 -8.11 -21.03
C GLU A 69 -0.01 -7.78 -21.54
N ALA A 70 -0.86 -8.77 -21.70
CA ALA A 70 -2.24 -8.58 -22.15
C ALA A 70 -3.04 -7.67 -21.21
N ALA A 71 -2.88 -7.84 -19.89
CA ALA A 71 -3.53 -7.00 -18.90
C ALA A 71 -3.00 -5.56 -18.92
N LEU A 72 -1.68 -5.35 -19.07
CA LEU A 72 -1.07 -4.03 -19.21
C LEU A 72 -1.55 -3.32 -20.47
N LYS A 73 -1.56 -4.00 -21.61
CA LYS A 73 -2.07 -3.48 -22.90
C LYS A 73 -3.54 -3.07 -22.79
N LYS A 74 -4.38 -3.90 -22.17
CA LYS A 74 -5.79 -3.56 -21.91
C LYS A 74 -5.93 -2.37 -20.96
N PHE A 75 -5.16 -2.32 -19.88
CA PHE A 75 -5.22 -1.24 -18.89
C PHE A 75 -4.82 0.10 -19.50
N ARG A 76 -3.72 0.13 -20.28
CA ARG A 76 -3.31 1.33 -21.05
C ARG A 76 -4.42 1.79 -22.01
N LYS A 77 -5.09 0.86 -22.71
CA LYS A 77 -6.24 1.20 -23.58
C LYS A 77 -7.41 1.81 -22.80
N LEU A 78 -7.72 1.32 -21.60
CA LEU A 78 -8.76 1.92 -20.74
C LEU A 78 -8.38 3.32 -20.24
N ILE A 79 -7.12 3.54 -19.90
CA ILE A 79 -6.62 4.86 -19.49
C ILE A 79 -6.68 5.86 -20.65
N ALA A 80 -6.23 5.46 -21.84
CA ALA A 80 -6.29 6.28 -23.05
C ALA A 80 -7.74 6.62 -23.48
N GLY A 81 -8.72 5.80 -23.11
CA GLY A 81 -10.15 6.07 -23.32
C GLY A 81 -10.80 6.97 -22.26
N GLU A 82 -10.09 7.37 -21.19
CA GLU A 82 -10.63 8.20 -20.11
C GLU A 82 -10.26 9.67 -20.27
N LYS A 83 -11.30 10.50 -20.36
CA LYS A 83 -11.21 11.95 -20.48
C LYS A 83 -10.51 12.60 -19.29
N ASN A 84 -9.66 13.59 -19.57
CA ASN A 84 -9.00 14.47 -18.61
C ASN A 84 -8.23 13.72 -17.49
N PHE A 85 -7.83 12.48 -17.75
CA PHE A 85 -7.24 11.57 -16.77
C PHE A 85 -5.75 11.37 -17.00
N TYR A 86 -4.97 12.37 -16.57
CA TYR A 86 -3.52 12.34 -16.70
C TYR A 86 -2.91 11.53 -15.56
N VAL A 87 -2.38 10.35 -15.85
CA VAL A 87 -1.86 9.42 -14.82
C VAL A 87 -0.57 8.73 -15.26
N ARG A 88 0.20 8.26 -14.29
CA ARG A 88 1.38 7.41 -14.51
C ARG A 88 0.96 6.06 -15.14
N THR A 89 1.58 5.71 -16.27
CA THR A 89 1.24 4.52 -17.10
C THR A 89 2.38 3.52 -17.25
N ASP A 90 3.45 3.66 -16.47
CA ASP A 90 4.56 2.71 -16.39
C ASP A 90 4.11 1.36 -15.82
N ASP A 91 4.85 0.31 -16.16
CA ASP A 91 4.56 -1.06 -15.72
C ASP A 91 4.44 -1.15 -14.19
N LEU A 92 5.32 -0.52 -13.41
CA LEU A 92 5.31 -0.66 -11.94
C LEU A 92 4.02 -0.09 -11.33
N CYS A 93 3.56 1.08 -11.78
CA CYS A 93 2.31 1.65 -11.33
C CYS A 93 1.10 0.78 -11.72
N LEU A 94 1.00 0.37 -12.98
CA LEU A 94 -0.13 -0.43 -13.47
C LEU A 94 -0.20 -1.81 -12.82
N LEU A 95 0.95 -2.49 -12.65
CA LEU A 95 1.04 -3.79 -11.99
C LEU A 95 0.61 -3.72 -10.52
N ALA A 96 0.90 -2.63 -9.80
CA ALA A 96 0.44 -2.46 -8.42
C ALA A 96 -1.10 -2.49 -8.32
N TYR A 97 -1.80 -1.83 -9.25
CA TYR A 97 -3.25 -1.87 -9.33
C TYR A 97 -3.79 -3.24 -9.79
N LEU A 98 -3.19 -3.86 -10.81
CA LEU A 98 -3.57 -5.19 -11.31
C LEU A 98 -3.44 -6.26 -10.22
N ARG A 99 -2.26 -6.38 -9.60
CA ARG A 99 -2.01 -7.32 -8.48
C ARG A 99 -2.96 -7.05 -7.31
N GLY A 100 -3.18 -5.77 -6.98
CA GLY A 100 -4.13 -5.33 -5.95
C GLY A 100 -5.58 -5.80 -6.15
N LYS A 101 -5.95 -6.14 -7.40
CA LYS A 101 -7.27 -6.64 -7.82
C LYS A 101 -7.26 -8.03 -8.47
N LYS A 102 -6.17 -8.80 -8.35
CA LYS A 102 -6.03 -10.14 -8.96
C LYS A 102 -6.21 -10.15 -10.49
N TYR A 103 -5.58 -9.21 -11.18
CA TYR A 103 -5.61 -9.07 -12.65
C TYR A 103 -7.00 -8.80 -13.25
N ASP A 104 -7.97 -8.40 -12.43
CA ASP A 104 -9.23 -7.81 -12.87
C ASP A 104 -8.98 -6.37 -13.32
N VAL A 105 -8.78 -6.18 -14.63
CA VAL A 105 -8.39 -4.91 -15.23
C VAL A 105 -9.44 -3.81 -15.00
N GLU A 106 -10.74 -4.14 -15.07
CA GLU A 106 -11.83 -3.17 -14.85
C GLU A 106 -11.87 -2.69 -13.39
N ARG A 107 -11.72 -3.61 -12.43
CA ARG A 107 -11.63 -3.25 -11.01
C ARG A 107 -10.33 -2.54 -10.67
N ALA A 108 -9.23 -2.83 -11.38
CA ALA A 108 -7.95 -2.14 -11.23
C ALA A 108 -8.09 -0.68 -11.67
N PHE A 109 -8.61 -0.47 -12.88
CA PHE A 109 -8.89 0.85 -13.43
C PHE A 109 -9.89 1.65 -12.59
N LYS A 110 -11.05 1.08 -12.21
CA LYS A 110 -12.00 1.73 -11.29
C LYS A 110 -11.35 2.14 -9.96
N SER A 111 -10.40 1.35 -9.45
CA SER A 111 -9.68 1.68 -8.23
C SER A 111 -8.65 2.80 -8.43
N MET A 112 -7.99 2.86 -9.59
CA MET A 112 -7.10 3.95 -9.95
C MET A 112 -7.88 5.27 -10.05
N LYS A 113 -9.00 5.27 -10.77
CA LYS A 113 -9.93 6.41 -10.85
C LYS A 113 -10.35 6.89 -9.46
N ASN A 114 -10.70 5.98 -8.56
CA ASN A 114 -11.04 6.31 -7.18
C ASN A 114 -9.86 6.89 -6.38
N THR A 115 -8.62 6.42 -6.59
CA THR A 115 -7.43 7.01 -5.95
C THR A 115 -7.25 8.47 -6.36
N TYR A 116 -7.26 8.78 -7.66
CA TYR A 116 -7.06 10.15 -8.12
C TYR A 116 -8.26 11.06 -7.79
N LYS A 117 -9.50 10.57 -7.86
CA LYS A 117 -10.68 11.31 -7.37
C LYS A 117 -10.62 11.62 -5.87
N LEU A 118 -9.97 10.77 -5.07
CA LEU A 118 -9.76 11.03 -3.65
C LEU A 118 -8.67 12.08 -3.40
N ARG A 119 -7.60 12.09 -4.22
CA ARG A 119 -6.55 13.13 -4.19
C ARG A 119 -7.16 14.51 -4.44
N MET A 120 -7.94 14.67 -5.52
CA MET A 120 -8.62 15.93 -5.87
C MET A 120 -9.60 16.47 -4.81
N LYS A 121 -9.94 15.68 -3.77
CA LYS A 121 -10.89 16.06 -2.71
C LYS A 121 -10.24 16.32 -1.35
N LYS A 122 -8.92 16.16 -1.20
CA LYS A 122 -8.28 16.19 0.12
C LYS A 122 -7.04 17.10 0.19
N ARG A 123 -7.15 18.12 1.05
CA ARG A 123 -6.08 19.04 1.52
C ARG A 123 -4.75 18.40 1.93
N PHE A 124 -4.69 17.10 2.13
CA PHE A 124 -3.44 16.37 2.34
C PHE A 124 -2.48 16.42 1.14
N TYR A 125 -2.99 16.71 -0.07
CA TYR A 125 -2.19 16.88 -1.29
C TYR A 125 -2.11 18.35 -1.76
N ASP A 126 -2.74 19.28 -1.04
CA ASP A 126 -2.86 20.70 -1.42
C ASP A 126 -1.76 21.58 -0.77
N ALA A 127 -0.82 20.98 -0.01
CA ALA A 127 0.32 21.70 0.54
C ALA A 127 1.29 22.09 -0.59
N GLU A 128 1.72 23.36 -0.66
CA GLU A 128 2.55 23.88 -1.76
C GLU A 128 3.90 23.19 -1.88
N ASP A 129 4.47 22.74 -0.76
CA ASP A 129 5.73 21.99 -0.67
C ASP A 129 5.53 20.62 0.01
N ASN A 130 6.62 19.89 0.27
CA ASN A 130 6.58 18.62 0.98
C ASN A 130 6.88 18.76 2.49
N SER A 131 6.77 19.96 3.08
CA SER A 131 7.07 20.23 4.51
C SER A 131 6.36 19.26 5.46
N ILE A 132 5.05 19.07 5.29
CA ILE A 132 4.23 18.13 6.09
C ILE A 132 4.79 16.70 6.02
N VAL A 133 5.30 16.28 4.86
CA VAL A 133 5.94 14.97 4.72
C VAL A 133 7.24 14.95 5.51
N HIS A 134 8.10 15.96 5.36
CA HIS A 134 9.35 16.06 6.11
C HIS A 134 9.13 16.06 7.62
N ASP A 135 8.15 16.81 8.14
CA ASP A 135 7.81 16.84 9.56
C ASP A 135 7.34 15.47 10.08
N VAL A 136 6.50 14.75 9.32
CA VAL A 136 6.04 13.41 9.70
C VAL A 136 7.19 12.40 9.82
N PHE A 137 8.20 12.48 8.93
CA PHE A 137 9.38 11.61 9.02
C PHE A 137 10.37 12.10 10.10
N ARG A 138 10.60 13.42 10.22
CA ARG A 138 11.47 14.06 11.22
C ARG A 138 11.01 13.82 12.66
N GLN A 139 9.70 13.83 12.91
CA GLN A 139 9.11 13.57 14.22
C GLN A 139 8.97 12.06 14.53
N ASN A 140 9.50 11.17 13.67
CA ASN A 140 9.36 9.71 13.79
C ASN A 140 7.90 9.23 13.91
N TRP A 141 6.94 9.95 13.31
CA TRP A 141 5.52 9.57 13.33
C TRP A 141 5.22 8.41 12.36
N ILE A 142 5.94 8.35 11.23
CA ILE A 142 5.88 7.27 10.25
C ILE A 142 7.30 6.92 9.80
N GLY A 143 7.63 5.64 9.77
CA GLY A 143 8.89 5.14 9.20
C GLY A 143 8.83 3.66 8.83
N PHE A 144 9.84 3.17 8.12
CA PHE A 144 9.89 1.78 7.67
C PHE A 144 11.10 1.06 8.27
N LEU A 145 10.95 -0.22 8.59
CA LEU A 145 12.09 -1.03 9.03
C LEU A 145 13.02 -1.32 7.84
N PRO A 146 14.34 -1.49 8.07
CA PRO A 146 15.30 -1.78 7.02
C PRO A 146 15.11 -3.18 6.38
N TYR A 147 14.32 -4.04 7.01
CA TYR A 147 13.99 -5.40 6.55
C TYR A 147 12.48 -5.58 6.35
N ARG A 148 12.14 -6.58 5.54
CA ARG A 148 10.77 -7.05 5.31
C ARG A 148 10.45 -8.21 6.25
N ALA A 149 9.16 -8.41 6.51
CA ALA A 149 8.69 -9.65 7.11
C ALA A 149 8.97 -10.85 6.18
N LYS A 150 9.09 -12.07 6.72
CA LYS A 150 9.41 -13.30 5.96
C LYS A 150 8.50 -13.58 4.74
N ASN A 151 7.30 -13.00 4.70
CA ASN A 151 6.38 -13.09 3.56
C ASN A 151 6.56 -11.97 2.48
N GLY A 152 7.69 -11.26 2.49
CA GLY A 152 8.02 -10.16 1.58
C GLY A 152 7.33 -8.83 1.88
N SER A 153 6.48 -8.76 2.91
CA SER A 153 5.76 -7.51 3.26
C SER A 153 6.71 -6.49 3.89
N VAL A 154 6.64 -5.25 3.40
CA VAL A 154 7.27 -4.09 4.05
C VAL A 154 6.64 -3.87 5.42
N ILE A 155 7.47 -3.67 6.45
CA ILE A 155 7.02 -3.34 7.80
C ILE A 155 7.04 -1.81 7.95
N LEU A 156 5.88 -1.25 8.28
CA LEU A 156 5.63 0.18 8.43
C LEU A 156 5.29 0.47 9.89
N VAL A 157 6.13 1.24 10.56
CA VAL A 157 5.95 1.72 11.92
C VAL A 157 5.21 3.05 11.87
N ILE A 158 4.11 3.14 12.61
CA ILE A 158 3.26 4.34 12.68
C ILE A 158 2.99 4.63 14.16
N LYS A 159 3.35 5.83 14.62
CA LYS A 159 3.02 6.31 15.98
C LYS A 159 1.65 7.00 16.04
N ASN A 160 1.17 7.57 14.93
CA ASN A 160 -0.15 8.21 14.81
C ASN A 160 -0.95 7.67 13.60
N CYS A 161 -2.10 7.04 13.86
CA CYS A 161 -2.89 6.25 12.88
C CYS A 161 -3.08 6.89 11.49
N PHE A 162 -2.66 6.17 10.44
CA PHE A 162 -2.82 6.56 9.04
C PHE A 162 -3.85 5.69 8.30
N PRO A 163 -4.63 6.21 7.32
CA PRO A 163 -5.53 5.39 6.50
C PRO A 163 -4.78 4.66 5.38
N GLY A 164 -4.71 3.32 5.46
CA GLY A 164 -3.95 2.49 4.50
C GLY A 164 -4.55 1.10 4.25
N ARG A 165 -3.98 0.35 3.30
CA ARG A 165 -4.37 -1.05 2.99
C ARG A 165 -3.42 -2.03 3.69
N TYR A 166 -3.71 -2.32 4.95
CA TYR A 166 -2.87 -3.20 5.76
C TYR A 166 -3.05 -4.68 5.44
N LYS A 167 -1.96 -5.46 5.49
CA LYS A 167 -1.97 -6.93 5.46
C LYS A 167 -2.26 -7.49 6.86
N GLY A 168 -1.57 -6.96 7.86
CA GLY A 168 -1.88 -7.00 9.29
C GLY A 168 -1.57 -5.64 9.92
N VAL A 169 -2.13 -5.37 11.10
CA VAL A 169 -1.91 -4.18 11.94
C VAL A 169 -1.63 -4.70 13.34
N HIS A 170 -0.45 -4.40 13.87
CA HIS A 170 -0.02 -4.85 15.20
C HIS A 170 -0.06 -3.62 16.11
N VAL A 171 -1.06 -3.56 16.99
CA VAL A 171 -1.21 -2.45 17.94
C VAL A 171 -0.44 -2.82 19.21
N ILE A 172 0.45 -1.95 19.65
CA ILE A 172 1.39 -2.19 20.77
C ILE A 172 1.19 -1.08 21.81
N GLY A 173 1.38 -1.40 23.09
CA GLY A 173 1.34 -0.40 24.17
C GLY A 173 -0.04 0.22 24.40
N MET A 174 -1.11 -0.44 23.95
CA MET A 174 -2.47 0.07 24.05
C MET A 174 -2.98 0.00 25.50
N PRO A 175 -3.43 1.11 26.12
CA PRO A 175 -3.95 1.09 27.48
C PRO A 175 -5.15 0.14 27.61
N LYS A 176 -5.22 -0.62 28.73
CA LYS A 176 -6.25 -1.65 28.95
C LYS A 176 -7.68 -1.11 28.80
N PHE A 177 -7.94 0.11 29.29
CA PHE A 177 -9.20 0.85 29.08
C PHE A 177 -9.60 0.95 27.59
N PHE A 178 -8.64 1.24 26.70
CA PHE A 178 -8.91 1.42 25.28
C PHE A 178 -9.27 0.10 24.59
N ALA A 179 -8.90 -1.07 25.15
CA ALA A 179 -9.31 -2.37 24.63
C ALA A 179 -10.82 -2.64 24.86
N TYR A 180 -11.38 -2.16 25.96
CA TYR A 180 -12.83 -2.22 26.22
C TYR A 180 -13.59 -1.29 25.28
N ALA A 181 -13.14 -0.03 25.13
CA ALA A 181 -13.71 0.92 24.17
C ALA A 181 -13.61 0.41 22.71
N TRP A 182 -12.48 -0.19 22.35
CA TRP A 182 -12.26 -0.83 21.06
C TRP A 182 -13.31 -1.90 20.78
N ASN A 183 -13.51 -2.87 21.69
CA ASN A 183 -14.49 -3.94 21.51
C ASN A 183 -15.94 -3.45 21.37
N MET A 184 -16.27 -2.29 21.96
CA MET A 184 -17.60 -1.68 21.87
C MET A 184 -17.86 -0.99 20.51
N CYS A 185 -16.88 -0.28 19.95
CA CYS A 185 -17.06 0.50 18.72
C CYS A 185 -16.64 -0.24 17.43
N TYR A 186 -15.73 -1.19 17.53
CA TYR A 186 -15.13 -1.95 16.43
C TYR A 186 -16.12 -2.69 15.50
N PRO A 187 -17.21 -3.32 15.99
CA PRO A 187 -18.18 -4.02 15.12
C PRO A 187 -18.85 -3.09 14.11
N PHE A 188 -19.03 -1.82 14.45
CA PHE A 188 -19.80 -0.84 13.68
C PHE A 188 -18.92 0.01 12.75
N ILE A 189 -17.67 0.27 13.13
CA ILE A 189 -16.75 1.15 12.39
C ILE A 189 -15.91 0.39 11.36
N LEU A 190 -15.53 -0.86 11.64
CA LEU A 190 -14.58 -1.62 10.82
C LEU A 190 -15.22 -2.84 10.18
N SER A 191 -15.08 -2.97 8.85
CA SER A 191 -15.52 -4.17 8.13
C SER A 191 -14.87 -5.44 8.71
N TYR A 192 -15.63 -6.54 8.77
CA TYR A 192 -15.15 -7.87 9.21
C TYR A 192 -13.81 -8.32 8.59
N LYS A 193 -13.52 -7.87 7.37
CA LYS A 193 -12.25 -8.10 6.68
C LYS A 193 -11.05 -7.36 7.30
N MET A 194 -11.26 -6.15 7.81
CA MET A 194 -10.25 -5.39 8.53
C MET A 194 -10.14 -5.85 9.99
N GLN A 195 -11.25 -6.23 10.61
CA GLN A 195 -11.27 -6.82 11.95
C GLN A 195 -10.26 -7.99 12.06
N LYS A 196 -10.34 -8.96 11.13
CA LYS A 196 -9.40 -10.11 11.04
C LYS A 196 -7.92 -9.78 10.76
N ARG A 197 -7.54 -8.50 10.70
CA ARG A 197 -6.18 -8.04 10.43
C ARG A 197 -5.59 -7.22 11.57
N ILE A 198 -6.35 -6.94 12.62
CA ILE A 198 -5.90 -6.13 13.75
C ILE A 198 -5.56 -7.07 14.89
N PHE A 199 -4.30 -7.05 15.30
CA PHE A 199 -3.73 -7.86 16.37
C PHE A 199 -3.30 -6.91 17.47
N ILE A 200 -3.95 -6.98 18.63
CA ILE A 200 -3.64 -6.14 19.79
C ILE A 200 -2.66 -6.89 20.68
N HIS A 201 -1.52 -6.28 20.94
CA HIS A 201 -0.48 -6.74 21.84
C HIS A 201 -0.49 -5.82 23.05
N GLY A 202 -0.59 -6.42 24.24
CA GLY A 202 -0.44 -5.68 25.49
C GLY A 202 1.02 -5.35 25.78
N GLU A 203 1.34 -5.10 27.05
CA GLU A 203 2.71 -4.88 27.55
C GLU A 203 3.67 -6.06 27.22
N ASN A 204 3.14 -7.28 27.03
CA ASN A 204 3.94 -8.47 26.74
C ASN A 204 4.03 -8.76 25.23
N LEU A 205 5.16 -8.36 24.62
CA LEU A 205 5.42 -8.48 23.18
C LEU A 205 5.74 -9.91 22.69
N LYS A 206 5.73 -10.94 23.55
CA LYS A 206 5.90 -12.34 23.11
C LYS A 206 4.89 -12.78 22.04
N ASN A 207 3.70 -12.16 21.98
CA ASN A 207 2.73 -12.40 20.91
C ASN A 207 3.02 -11.64 19.61
N LEU A 208 3.78 -10.53 19.65
CA LEU A 208 4.25 -9.85 18.45
C LEU A 208 5.27 -10.72 17.70
N HIS A 209 6.18 -11.35 18.45
CA HIS A 209 7.25 -12.17 17.89
C HIS A 209 6.77 -13.43 17.15
N LYS A 210 5.53 -13.88 17.38
CA LYS A 210 4.85 -14.90 16.57
C LYS A 210 4.58 -14.47 15.13
N TYR A 211 4.66 -13.18 14.81
CA TYR A 211 4.38 -12.62 13.49
C TYR A 211 5.58 -11.90 12.86
N ILE A 212 6.49 -11.34 13.68
CA ILE A 212 7.66 -10.56 13.24
C ILE A 212 8.84 -10.92 14.15
N SER A 213 9.93 -11.46 13.58
CA SER A 213 11.11 -11.88 14.36
C SER A 213 11.72 -10.73 15.19
N PRO A 214 12.21 -10.97 16.42
CA PRO A 214 12.96 -9.99 17.20
C PRO A 214 14.16 -9.40 16.44
N SER A 215 14.85 -10.22 15.65
CA SER A 215 16.06 -9.86 14.88
C SER A 215 15.91 -8.68 13.92
N ILE A 216 14.68 -8.41 13.45
CA ILE A 216 14.36 -7.31 12.52
C ILE A 216 13.58 -6.17 13.18
N LEU A 217 13.40 -6.21 14.50
CA LEU A 217 12.69 -5.19 15.28
C LEU A 217 13.68 -4.30 16.04
N PRO A 218 13.40 -2.99 16.19
CA PRO A 218 14.08 -2.11 17.14
C PRO A 218 13.94 -2.53 18.60
N GLN A 219 14.87 -2.10 19.44
CA GLN A 219 14.86 -2.31 20.89
C GLN A 219 13.55 -1.87 21.57
N GLU A 220 12.91 -0.79 21.11
CA GLU A 220 11.64 -0.29 21.66
C GLU A 220 10.46 -1.26 21.47
N PHE A 221 10.62 -2.29 20.64
CA PHE A 221 9.64 -3.34 20.38
C PHE A 221 10.14 -4.73 20.81
N ASN A 222 11.04 -4.78 21.79
CA ASN A 222 11.74 -5.99 22.26
C ASN A 222 12.49 -6.74 21.15
N GLY A 223 13.04 -6.01 20.18
CA GLY A 223 13.87 -6.56 19.12
C GLY A 223 15.38 -6.42 19.37
N GLU A 224 16.16 -6.95 18.43
CA GLU A 224 17.62 -7.06 18.51
C GLU A 224 18.35 -5.95 17.71
N LEU A 225 17.63 -5.19 16.88
CA LEU A 225 18.19 -4.00 16.22
C LEU A 225 18.41 -2.88 17.23
N GLY A 226 19.20 -1.88 16.86
CA GLY A 226 19.34 -0.64 17.64
C GLY A 226 18.03 0.15 17.79
N PRO A 227 18.10 1.34 18.42
CA PRO A 227 16.96 2.25 18.53
C PRO A 227 16.31 2.55 17.18
N PHE A 228 15.00 2.80 17.14
CA PHE A 228 14.28 3.07 15.91
C PHE A 228 14.74 4.38 15.26
N ASP A 229 15.56 4.25 14.22
CA ASP A 229 15.99 5.36 13.37
C ASP A 229 15.24 5.39 12.03
N ASN A 230 14.77 6.59 11.69
CA ASN A 230 14.06 6.91 10.45
C ASN A 230 14.88 7.85 9.54
N SER A 231 16.08 8.27 9.97
CA SER A 231 16.92 9.26 9.27
C SER A 231 17.20 8.86 7.82
N THR A 232 17.49 7.58 7.57
CA THR A 232 17.72 7.03 6.24
C THR A 232 16.49 7.19 5.34
N TRP A 233 15.28 6.96 5.87
CA TRP A 233 14.03 7.18 5.13
C TRP A 233 13.75 8.64 4.85
N HIS A 234 13.95 9.49 5.87
CA HIS A 234 13.81 10.93 5.73
C HIS A 234 14.73 11.50 4.64
N ASN A 235 16.02 11.12 4.66
CA ASN A 235 17.02 11.51 3.67
C ASN A 235 16.70 10.99 2.25
N ASN A 236 16.18 9.77 2.13
CA ASN A 236 15.77 9.20 0.85
C ASN A 236 14.51 9.87 0.27
N ILE A 237 13.62 10.40 1.10
CA ILE A 237 12.45 11.16 0.68
C ILE A 237 12.84 12.60 0.30
N LEU A 238 13.75 13.23 1.05
CA LEU A 238 14.35 14.53 0.70
C LEU A 238 14.99 14.51 -0.70
N LYS A 239 15.78 13.48 -1.00
CA LYS A 239 16.37 13.26 -2.35
C LYS A 239 15.34 13.03 -3.47
N LYS A 240 14.07 12.78 -3.14
CA LYS A 240 12.97 12.51 -4.08
C LYS A 240 11.92 13.64 -4.08
N ASN A 241 12.29 14.84 -3.64
CA ASN A 241 11.39 16.00 -3.58
C ASN A 241 10.74 16.31 -4.94
N GLU A 242 11.54 16.36 -6.02
CA GLU A 242 11.07 16.59 -7.40
C GLU A 242 10.06 15.50 -7.84
N TRP A 243 10.40 14.23 -7.64
CA TRP A 243 9.49 13.11 -7.93
C TRP A 243 8.16 13.22 -7.17
N CYS A 244 8.19 13.66 -5.91
CA CYS A 244 6.99 13.92 -5.11
C CYS A 244 6.15 15.07 -5.68
N LEU A 245 6.78 16.12 -6.24
CA LEU A 245 6.10 17.21 -6.95
C LEU A 245 5.49 16.74 -8.27
N GLU A 246 6.22 15.95 -9.08
CA GLU A 246 5.69 15.32 -10.31
C GLU A 246 4.43 14.49 -10.04
N GLN A 247 4.37 13.76 -8.91
CA GLN A 247 3.19 12.96 -8.56
C GLN A 247 1.92 13.79 -8.33
N ARG A 248 2.02 15.12 -8.18
CA ARG A 248 0.90 16.07 -8.04
C ARG A 248 0.31 16.48 -9.39
N LEU A 249 1.10 16.42 -10.46
CA LEU A 249 0.63 16.67 -11.83
C LEU A 249 -0.38 15.60 -12.29
N TYR A 250 -0.26 14.38 -11.77
CA TYR A 250 -1.18 13.28 -12.09
C TYR A 250 -2.51 13.37 -11.33
N GLY A 251 -3.60 13.42 -12.08
CA GLY A 251 -4.95 13.50 -11.55
C GLY A 251 -6.02 13.66 -12.62
N TYR A 252 -7.21 14.08 -12.18
CA TYR A 252 -8.21 14.59 -13.09
C TYR A 252 -8.02 16.09 -13.22
N GLN A 253 -7.74 16.57 -14.44
CA GLN A 253 -7.78 18.01 -14.70
C GLN A 253 -9.23 18.50 -14.58
N LYS A 254 -9.42 19.66 -13.96
CA LYS A 254 -10.72 20.36 -14.02
C LYS A 254 -11.02 20.64 -15.49
N SER A 255 -12.23 20.34 -15.95
CA SER A 255 -12.71 20.91 -17.20
C SER A 255 -12.67 22.43 -17.08
N GLN A 256 -12.15 23.09 -18.10
CA GLN A 256 -12.38 24.52 -18.31
C GLN A 256 -13.89 24.78 -18.51
#